data_AF-A0A660U6B1-F1
#
_entry.id   AF-A0A660U6B1-F1
#
_cell.length_a   1.000
_cell.length_b   1.000
_cell.length_c   1.000
_cell.angle_alpha   90.00
_cell.angle_beta   90.00
_cell.angle_gamma   90.00
#
_symmetry.space_group_name_H-M   'P 1'
#
loop_
_entity.id
_entity.type
_entity.pdbx_description
1 polymer ?
#
loop_
_entity_poly.entity_id
_entity_poly.type
_entity_poly.pdbx_seq_one_letter_code
_entity_poly.pdbx_strand_id
1 'polypeptide(L)'
;YELSVKVLEAGKDLFVEKPVALSVEESEKLAELADSKGRVMLVGHILCYGPAFEALSSLPGEPVSCEGVFLKRSTPEKLLNAYWNFGVHMIALAVALGVPEEGMRIIADDSASEDRRTFTLRTREPNGAEHELTWDFLDPSKQEDILMIECKHFLECIERRERPRTDGWHAVEVMRRLSKISPDYKKG
;
A
#
# COMPACT_ATOMS: atom_id res chain seq x y z
N TYR A 1 1.93 14.95 7.18
CA TYR A 1 1.81 14.98 8.64
C TYR A 1 1.06 16.21 9.16
N GLU A 2 1.66 17.41 9.22
CA GLU A 2 1.04 18.56 9.92
C GLU A 2 -0.37 18.94 9.42
N LEU A 3 -0.60 18.89 8.11
CA LEU A 3 -1.92 19.16 7.54
C LEU A 3 -2.95 18.09 7.96
N SER A 4 -2.54 16.82 7.97
CA SER A 4 -3.36 15.69 8.42
C SER A 4 -3.79 15.85 9.88
N VAL A 5 -2.88 16.30 10.75
CA VAL A 5 -3.18 16.63 12.15
C VAL A 5 -4.26 17.70 12.23
N LYS A 6 -4.09 18.82 11.51
CA LYS A 6 -5.07 19.93 11.49
C LYS A 6 -6.46 19.49 11.05
N VAL A 7 -6.55 18.61 10.04
CA VAL A 7 -7.83 18.07 9.55
C VAL A 7 -8.52 17.22 10.63
N LEU A 8 -7.79 16.31 11.27
CA LEU A 8 -8.34 15.45 12.33
C LEU A 8 -8.70 16.24 13.60
N GLU A 9 -7.89 17.23 13.99
CA GLU A 9 -8.19 18.13 15.10
C GLU A 9 -9.45 18.97 14.87
N ALA A 10 -9.73 19.33 13.61
CA ALA A 10 -10.95 19.99 13.20
C ALA A 10 -12.18 19.04 13.14
N GLY A 11 -12.03 17.77 13.56
CA GLY A 11 -13.10 16.79 13.59
C GLY A 11 -13.55 16.34 12.19
N LYS A 12 -12.66 16.38 11.20
CA LYS A 12 -12.94 15.92 9.83
C LYS A 12 -12.37 14.53 9.59
N ASP A 13 -13.07 13.75 8.77
CA ASP A 13 -12.54 12.52 8.20
C ASP A 13 -11.42 12.85 7.19
N LEU A 14 -10.43 11.96 7.06
CA LEU A 14 -9.17 12.23 6.35
C LEU A 14 -8.91 11.20 5.26
N PHE A 15 -8.76 11.66 4.02
CA PHE A 15 -8.07 10.93 2.96
C PHE A 15 -6.68 11.57 2.82
N VAL A 16 -5.61 10.79 3.00
CA VAL A 16 -4.23 11.27 2.84
C VAL A 16 -3.47 10.44 1.80
N GLU A 17 -2.79 11.13 0.89
CA GLU A 17 -1.91 10.48 -0.09
C GLU A 17 -0.66 9.87 0.55
N LYS A 18 -0.09 8.87 -0.11
CA LYS A 18 1.14 8.21 0.36
C LYS A 18 2.39 9.03 0.02
N PRO A 19 3.47 8.91 0.81
CA PRO A 19 3.50 8.27 2.13
C PRO A 19 2.76 9.14 3.16
N VAL A 20 2.06 8.50 4.11
CA VAL A 20 1.29 9.20 5.15
C VAL A 20 2.16 10.12 6.02
N ALA A 21 3.41 9.72 6.24
CA ALA A 21 4.41 10.42 7.04
C ALA A 21 5.83 10.02 6.59
N LEU A 22 6.87 10.67 7.14
CA LEU A 22 8.27 10.35 6.85
C LEU A 22 8.92 9.46 7.92
N SER A 23 8.18 9.12 8.98
CA SER A 23 8.62 8.21 10.03
C SER A 23 7.47 7.32 10.52
N VAL A 24 7.83 6.17 11.08
CA VAL A 24 6.87 5.26 11.72
C VAL A 24 6.15 5.97 12.87
N GLU A 25 6.88 6.70 13.70
CA GLU A 25 6.33 7.39 14.88
C GLU A 25 5.30 8.46 14.50
N GLU A 26 5.53 9.22 13.43
CA GLU A 26 4.51 10.16 12.91
C GLU A 26 3.29 9.42 12.35
N SER A 27 3.48 8.28 11.67
CA SER A 27 2.36 7.47 11.19
C SER A 27 1.51 6.95 12.34
N GLU A 28 2.14 6.50 13.43
CA GLU A 28 1.47 6.01 14.64
C GLU A 28 0.67 7.13 15.32
N LYS A 29 1.28 8.29 15.52
CA LYS A 29 0.61 9.47 16.09
C LYS A 29 -0.63 9.88 15.29
N LEU A 30 -0.59 9.79 13.95
CA LEU A 30 -1.76 10.08 13.11
C LEU A 30 -2.85 9.03 13.25
N ALA A 31 -2.49 7.73 13.28
CA ALA A 31 -3.45 6.65 13.46
C ALA A 31 -4.17 6.76 14.81
N GLU A 32 -3.41 6.99 15.90
CA GLU A 32 -3.94 7.22 17.24
C GLU A 32 -4.83 8.46 17.30
N LEU A 33 -4.43 9.56 16.64
CA LEU A 33 -5.24 10.78 16.59
C LEU A 33 -6.57 10.52 15.89
N ALA A 34 -6.58 9.83 14.74
CA ALA A 34 -7.80 9.47 14.04
C ALA A 34 -8.75 8.63 14.92
N ASP A 35 -8.21 7.61 15.58
CA ASP A 35 -8.97 6.77 16.52
C ASP A 35 -9.53 7.56 17.70
N SER A 36 -8.71 8.42 18.34
CA SER A 36 -9.13 9.24 19.49
C SER A 36 -10.25 10.23 19.14
N LYS A 37 -10.33 10.66 17.88
CA LYS A 37 -11.35 11.58 17.36
C LYS A 37 -12.54 10.83 16.74
N GLY A 38 -12.51 9.50 16.70
CA GLY A 38 -13.49 8.66 16.01
C GLY A 38 -13.68 9.08 14.55
N ARG A 39 -12.58 9.43 13.87
CA ARG A 39 -12.58 9.86 12.47
C ARG A 39 -12.12 8.73 11.56
N VAL A 40 -12.74 8.65 10.39
CA VAL A 40 -12.30 7.74 9.33
C VAL A 40 -11.05 8.33 8.70
N MET A 41 -9.98 7.54 8.66
CA MET A 41 -8.72 7.89 8.01
C MET A 41 -8.38 6.82 6.96
N LEU A 42 -8.29 7.23 5.70
CA LEU A 42 -7.82 6.40 4.59
C LEU A 42 -6.48 6.92 4.08
N VAL A 43 -5.55 6.00 3.82
CA VAL A 43 -4.26 6.26 3.18
C VAL A 43 -4.30 5.76 1.75
N GLY A 44 -3.84 6.59 0.81
CA GLY A 44 -3.84 6.39 -0.66
C GLY A 44 -2.94 5.26 -1.16
N HIS A 45 -3.13 4.06 -0.63
CA HIS A 45 -2.45 2.83 -1.06
C HIS A 45 -3.25 2.16 -2.18
N ILE A 46 -3.37 2.88 -3.29
CA ILE A 46 -4.30 2.59 -4.38
C ILE A 46 -4.30 1.13 -4.88
N LEU A 47 -3.15 0.42 -4.89
CA LEU A 47 -3.08 -0.98 -5.35
C LEU A 47 -3.83 -1.98 -4.45
N CYS A 48 -4.22 -1.56 -3.24
CA CYS A 48 -5.08 -2.35 -2.35
C CYS A 48 -6.57 -2.28 -2.76
N TYR A 49 -6.87 -1.56 -3.85
CA TYR A 49 -8.19 -1.42 -4.43
C TYR A 49 -8.16 -1.92 -5.88
N GLY A 50 -9.30 -2.41 -6.35
CA GLY A 50 -9.47 -2.87 -7.73
C GLY A 50 -9.03 -4.32 -8.00
N PRO A 51 -8.93 -4.69 -9.29
CA PRO A 51 -8.91 -6.09 -9.71
C PRO A 51 -7.68 -6.89 -9.28
N ALA A 52 -6.54 -6.23 -9.10
CA ALA A 52 -5.31 -6.89 -8.64
C ALA A 52 -5.49 -7.47 -7.24
N PHE A 53 -5.99 -6.66 -6.31
CA PHE A 53 -6.25 -7.09 -4.94
C PHE A 53 -7.31 -8.19 -4.92
N GLU A 54 -8.40 -8.04 -5.67
CA GLU A 54 -9.48 -9.03 -5.76
C GLU A 54 -8.98 -10.38 -6.28
N ALA A 55 -8.20 -10.38 -7.36
CA ALA A 55 -7.66 -11.61 -7.95
C ALA A 55 -6.66 -12.30 -7.03
N LEU A 56 -5.74 -11.54 -6.41
CA LEU A 56 -4.73 -12.08 -5.51
C LEU A 56 -5.34 -12.60 -4.20
N SER A 57 -6.30 -11.88 -3.61
CA SER A 57 -7.01 -12.29 -2.39
C SER A 57 -7.95 -13.47 -2.59
N SER A 58 -8.29 -13.81 -3.85
CA SER A 58 -9.10 -14.98 -4.19
C SER A 58 -8.29 -16.28 -4.31
N LEU A 59 -6.95 -16.23 -4.18
CA LEU A 59 -6.14 -17.44 -4.15
C LEU A 59 -6.49 -18.32 -2.93
N PRO A 60 -6.60 -19.65 -3.07
CA PRO A 60 -6.85 -20.53 -1.94
C PRO A 60 -5.65 -20.59 -0.98
N GLY A 61 -5.94 -20.81 0.31
CA GLY A 61 -4.91 -20.96 1.34
C GLY A 61 -4.36 -19.64 1.87
N GLU A 62 -3.40 -19.74 2.78
CA GLU A 62 -2.82 -18.57 3.45
C GLU A 62 -1.64 -18.01 2.65
N PRO A 63 -1.47 -16.68 2.58
CA PRO A 63 -0.29 -16.04 2.00
C PRO A 63 1.02 -16.52 2.63
N VAL A 64 1.96 -16.99 1.81
CA VAL A 64 3.28 -17.45 2.26
C VAL A 64 4.37 -16.48 1.84
N SER A 65 4.32 -15.97 0.61
CA SER A 65 5.34 -15.06 0.11
C SER A 65 4.81 -14.20 -1.04
N CYS A 66 5.50 -13.09 -1.31
CA CYS A 66 5.26 -12.30 -2.49
C CYS A 66 6.54 -11.73 -3.10
N GLU A 67 6.49 -11.46 -4.41
CA GLU A 67 7.48 -10.66 -5.10
C GLU A 67 6.81 -9.46 -5.80
N GLY A 68 7.07 -8.26 -5.30
CA GLY A 68 6.65 -7.01 -5.91
C GLY A 68 7.80 -6.39 -6.70
N VAL A 69 7.60 -6.13 -8.00
CA VAL A 69 8.60 -5.51 -8.87
C VAL A 69 8.03 -4.23 -9.44
N PHE A 70 8.72 -3.12 -9.22
CA PHE A 70 8.41 -1.82 -9.80
C PHE A 70 9.68 -1.22 -10.43
N LEU A 71 9.84 -1.47 -11.71
CA LEU A 71 10.88 -0.89 -12.54
C LEU A 71 10.27 0.20 -13.42
N LYS A 72 10.93 1.35 -13.47
CA LYS A 72 10.53 2.46 -14.33
C LYS A 72 11.75 3.05 -14.99
N ARG A 73 11.66 3.37 -16.28
CA ARG A 73 12.67 4.20 -16.95
C ARG A 73 12.74 5.57 -16.29
N SER A 74 13.95 6.09 -16.17
CA SER A 74 14.24 7.35 -15.48
C SER A 74 13.31 8.48 -15.89
N THR A 75 12.74 9.14 -14.88
CA THR A 75 11.96 10.37 -15.00
C THR A 75 12.61 11.44 -14.11
N PRO A 76 12.46 12.74 -14.43
CA PRO A 76 13.15 13.83 -13.70
C PRO A 76 12.96 13.81 -12.18
N GLU A 77 13.88 14.53 -11.52
CA GLU A 77 14.17 14.54 -10.08
C GLU A 77 12.97 14.24 -9.18
N LYS A 78 13.02 13.07 -8.53
CA LYS A 78 12.13 12.74 -7.42
C LYS A 78 12.84 13.04 -6.11
N LEU A 79 12.14 13.70 -5.19
CA LEU A 79 12.61 13.93 -3.83
C LEU A 79 12.79 12.62 -3.04
N LEU A 80 12.00 11.59 -3.39
CA LEU A 80 12.01 10.28 -2.78
C LEU A 80 12.68 9.24 -3.69
N ASN A 81 13.37 8.27 -3.11
CA ASN A 81 13.88 7.12 -3.87
C ASN A 81 12.75 6.20 -4.37
N ALA A 82 13.12 5.21 -5.20
CA ALA A 82 12.15 4.32 -5.85
C ALA A 82 11.29 3.52 -4.87
N TYR A 83 11.84 3.10 -3.72
CA TYR A 83 11.09 2.36 -2.71
C TYR A 83 10.03 3.24 -2.05
N TRP A 84 10.39 4.45 -1.64
CA TRP A 84 9.46 5.37 -0.99
C TRP A 84 8.41 5.95 -1.95
N ASN A 85 8.76 6.09 -3.22
CA ASN A 85 7.83 6.62 -4.21
C ASN A 85 6.88 5.56 -4.79
N PHE A 86 7.40 4.35 -5.06
CA PHE A 86 6.68 3.28 -5.76
C PHE A 86 6.61 1.97 -4.98
N GLY A 87 7.73 1.54 -4.39
CA GLY A 87 7.80 0.30 -3.60
C GLY A 87 6.79 0.27 -2.45
N VAL A 88 6.46 1.43 -1.87
CA VAL A 88 5.44 1.59 -0.83
C VAL A 88 4.08 1.02 -1.23
N HIS A 89 3.69 1.13 -2.51
CA HIS A 89 2.43 0.54 -2.98
C HIS A 89 2.49 -1.00 -3.01
N MET A 90 3.64 -1.57 -3.38
CA MET A 90 3.83 -3.03 -3.38
C MET A 90 3.87 -3.58 -1.96
N ILE A 91 4.52 -2.87 -1.04
CA ILE A 91 4.51 -3.19 0.40
C ILE A 91 3.08 -3.10 0.95
N ALA A 92 2.35 -2.04 0.62
CA ALA A 92 0.96 -1.85 1.04
C ALA A 92 0.05 -2.98 0.58
N LEU A 93 0.20 -3.43 -0.66
CA LEU A 93 -0.52 -4.58 -1.19
C LEU A 93 -0.15 -5.87 -0.45
N ALA A 94 1.14 -6.12 -0.21
CA ALA A 94 1.59 -7.28 0.56
C ALA A 94 1.03 -7.30 1.99
N VAL A 95 1.01 -6.14 2.67
CA VAL A 95 0.41 -5.98 4.00
C VAL A 95 -1.10 -6.23 3.95
N ALA A 96 -1.80 -5.64 2.98
CA ALA A 96 -3.25 -5.79 2.84
C ALA A 96 -3.66 -7.24 2.52
N LEU A 97 -2.82 -7.97 1.80
CA LEU A 97 -3.01 -9.39 1.49
C LEU A 97 -2.64 -10.31 2.65
N GLY A 98 -2.03 -9.82 3.73
CA GLY A 98 -1.62 -10.64 4.87
C GLY A 98 -0.31 -11.42 4.67
N VAL A 99 0.54 -10.99 3.73
CA VAL A 99 1.84 -11.65 3.50
C VAL A 99 2.75 -11.45 4.72
N PRO A 100 3.35 -12.52 5.27
CA PRO A 100 4.31 -12.41 6.37
C PRO A 100 5.56 -11.63 5.95
N GLU A 101 6.19 -10.92 6.88
CA GLU A 101 7.33 -10.03 6.58
C GLU A 101 8.50 -10.81 5.96
N GLU A 102 8.80 -11.99 6.49
CA GLU A 102 9.87 -12.88 6.02
C GLU A 102 9.63 -13.45 4.60
N GLY A 103 8.37 -13.47 4.16
CA GLY A 103 7.97 -13.92 2.83
C GLY A 103 7.98 -12.81 1.78
N MET A 104 8.29 -11.57 2.15
CA MET A 104 8.14 -10.41 1.29
C MET A 104 9.44 -10.04 0.59
N ARG A 105 9.41 -10.00 -0.75
CA ARG A 105 10.49 -9.49 -1.59
C ARG A 105 9.99 -8.32 -2.44
N ILE A 106 10.56 -7.13 -2.26
CA ILE A 106 10.19 -5.92 -3.02
C ILE A 106 11.41 -5.40 -3.76
N ILE A 107 11.25 -5.13 -5.06
CA ILE A 107 12.27 -4.58 -5.94
C ILE A 107 11.72 -3.31 -6.54
N ALA A 108 12.35 -2.17 -6.23
CA ALA A 108 11.98 -0.88 -6.82
C ALA A 108 13.22 -0.20 -7.40
N ASP A 109 13.14 0.18 -8.67
CA ASP A 109 14.20 0.88 -9.39
C ASP A 109 13.59 1.88 -10.38
N ASP A 110 14.00 3.14 -10.27
CA ASP A 110 13.59 4.21 -11.19
C ASP A 110 14.68 4.63 -12.18
N SER A 111 15.69 3.77 -12.36
CA SER A 111 16.79 3.89 -13.33
C SER A 111 16.86 2.72 -14.32
N ALA A 112 15.87 1.84 -14.30
CA ALA A 112 15.84 0.63 -15.12
C ALA A 112 15.77 0.93 -16.64
N SER A 113 16.26 0.00 -17.45
CA SER A 113 16.21 0.09 -18.92
C SER A 113 14.82 -0.12 -19.50
N GLU A 114 13.93 -0.78 -18.75
CA GLU A 114 12.55 -1.07 -19.14
C GLU A 114 11.57 -0.87 -17.98
N ASP A 115 10.29 -0.69 -18.34
CA ASP A 115 9.21 -0.58 -17.37
C ASP A 115 8.71 -1.98 -17.04
N ARG A 116 8.57 -2.29 -15.75
CA ARG A 116 7.94 -3.53 -15.26
C ARG A 116 7.20 -3.24 -13.98
N ARG A 117 5.93 -3.63 -13.90
CA ARG A 117 5.13 -3.48 -12.67
C ARG A 117 4.35 -4.75 -12.44
N THR A 118 4.89 -5.64 -11.63
CA THR A 118 4.30 -6.97 -11.39
C THR A 118 4.24 -7.26 -9.89
N PHE A 119 3.22 -8.00 -9.47
CA PHE A 119 3.13 -8.54 -8.11
C PHE A 119 2.78 -10.02 -8.18
N THR A 120 3.66 -10.86 -7.63
CA THR A 120 3.45 -12.31 -7.55
C THR A 120 3.09 -12.65 -6.12
N LEU A 121 1.95 -13.31 -5.90
CA LEU A 121 1.57 -13.86 -4.59
C LEU A 121 1.64 -15.38 -4.64
N ARG A 122 2.17 -15.98 -3.57
CA ARG A 122 2.11 -17.42 -3.32
C ARG A 122 1.34 -17.70 -2.04
N THR A 123 0.41 -18.64 -2.11
CA THR A 123 -0.38 -19.09 -0.96
C THR A 123 -0.21 -20.60 -0.76
N ARG A 124 -0.52 -21.09 0.45
CA ARG A 124 -0.49 -22.52 0.78
C ARG A 124 -1.69 -22.91 1.64
N GLU A 125 -2.36 -23.99 1.25
CA GLU A 125 -3.46 -24.59 2.00
C GLU A 125 -2.96 -25.51 3.13
N PRO A 126 -3.78 -25.82 4.15
CA PRO A 126 -3.41 -26.74 5.23
C PRO A 126 -3.03 -28.16 4.77
N ASN A 127 -3.53 -28.60 3.61
CA ASN A 127 -3.19 -29.89 3.00
C ASN A 127 -1.83 -29.88 2.26
N GLY A 128 -1.15 -28.73 2.21
CA GLY A 128 0.12 -28.54 1.52
C GLY A 128 0.01 -28.12 0.05
N ALA A 129 -1.19 -27.98 -0.51
CA ALA A 129 -1.36 -27.45 -1.86
C ALA A 129 -0.89 -26.00 -1.95
N GLU A 130 -0.18 -25.65 -3.02
CA GLU A 130 0.37 -24.32 -3.26
C GLU A 130 -0.28 -23.68 -4.47
N HIS A 131 -0.52 -22.37 -4.39
CA HIS A 131 -1.07 -21.58 -5.48
C HIS A 131 -0.20 -20.35 -5.73
N GLU A 132 -0.12 -19.91 -6.98
CA GLU A 132 0.64 -18.73 -7.38
C GLU A 132 -0.16 -17.93 -8.41
N LEU A 133 -0.16 -16.61 -8.24
CA LEU A 133 -0.68 -15.67 -9.24
C LEU A 133 0.28 -14.49 -9.40
N THR A 134 0.61 -14.18 -10.65
CA THR A 134 1.31 -12.95 -11.03
C THR A 134 0.32 -11.97 -11.65
N TRP A 135 0.18 -10.80 -11.03
CA TRP A 135 -0.52 -9.66 -11.62
C TRP A 135 0.46 -8.74 -12.35
N ASP A 136 0.11 -8.32 -13.56
CA ASP A 136 0.85 -7.31 -14.34
C ASP A 136 0.03 -6.03 -14.41
N PHE A 137 0.53 -4.96 -13.78
CA PHE A 137 -0.12 -3.66 -13.73
C PHE A 137 0.05 -2.84 -15.02
N LEU A 138 0.91 -3.27 -15.95
CA LEU A 138 1.08 -2.63 -17.25
C LEU A 138 0.19 -3.25 -18.33
N ASP A 139 -0.48 -4.37 -18.04
CA ASP A 139 -1.41 -5.01 -18.94
C ASP A 139 -2.60 -4.07 -19.25
N PRO A 140 -2.80 -3.64 -20.51
CA PRO A 140 -3.88 -2.73 -20.87
C PRO A 140 -5.27 -3.31 -20.62
N SER A 141 -5.40 -4.64 -20.64
CA SER A 141 -6.68 -5.31 -20.38
C SER A 141 -7.09 -5.31 -18.91
N LYS A 142 -6.17 -4.90 -18.02
CA LYS A 142 -6.35 -4.89 -16.56
C LYS A 142 -6.44 -3.48 -15.97
N GLN A 143 -6.66 -2.47 -16.82
CA GLN A 143 -6.74 -1.06 -16.40
C GLN A 143 -8.18 -0.71 -15.98
N GLU A 144 -8.31 -0.13 -14.80
CA GLU A 144 -9.56 0.40 -14.26
C GLU A 144 -9.29 1.74 -13.56
N ASP A 145 -10.33 2.56 -13.38
CA ASP A 145 -10.23 3.77 -12.56
C ASP A 145 -10.24 3.42 -11.06
N ILE A 146 -9.09 2.91 -10.59
CA ILE A 146 -8.92 2.46 -9.21
C ILE A 146 -9.08 3.62 -8.22
N LEU A 147 -8.73 4.85 -8.63
CA LEU A 147 -8.89 6.04 -7.79
C LEU A 147 -10.37 6.32 -7.50
N MET A 148 -11.23 6.18 -8.51
CA MET A 148 -12.68 6.28 -8.32
C MET A 148 -13.20 5.22 -7.33
N ILE A 149 -12.70 3.98 -7.40
CA ILE A 149 -13.07 2.90 -6.47
C ILE A 149 -12.63 3.25 -5.04
N GLU A 150 -11.38 3.68 -4.86
CA GLU A 150 -10.83 4.08 -3.55
C GLU A 150 -11.60 5.27 -2.94
N CYS A 151 -11.94 6.28 -3.75
CA CYS A 151 -12.74 7.42 -3.31
C CYS A 151 -14.16 7.02 -2.89
N LYS A 152 -14.82 6.13 -3.63
CA LYS A 152 -16.14 5.59 -3.25
C LYS A 152 -16.06 4.83 -1.93
N HIS A 153 -15.07 3.94 -1.79
CA HIS A 153 -14.82 3.20 -0.56
C HIS A 153 -14.63 4.13 0.65
N PHE A 154 -13.90 5.23 0.48
CA PHE A 154 -13.73 6.23 1.54
C PHE A 154 -15.07 6.84 1.99
N LEU A 155 -15.91 7.24 1.04
CA LEU A 155 -17.22 7.84 1.33
C LEU A 155 -18.15 6.82 2.02
N GLU A 156 -18.16 5.56 1.57
CA GLU A 156 -18.91 4.49 2.22
C GLU A 156 -18.46 4.26 3.67
N CYS A 157 -17.15 4.28 3.92
CA CYS A 157 -16.61 4.19 5.28
C CYS A 157 -17.04 5.36 6.16
N ILE A 158 -17.09 6.59 5.62
CA ILE A 158 -17.59 7.77 6.34
C ILE A 158 -19.06 7.61 6.71
N GLU A 159 -19.89 7.15 5.79
CA GLU A 159 -21.32 6.94 6.00
C GLU A 159 -21.58 5.88 7.09
N ARG A 160 -20.82 4.78 7.06
CA ARG A 160 -20.98 3.65 7.99
C ARG A 160 -20.17 3.76 9.28
N ARG A 161 -19.25 4.72 9.35
CA ARG A 161 -18.24 4.84 10.42
C ARG A 161 -17.40 3.56 10.57
N GLU A 162 -17.01 3.01 9.43
CA GLU A 162 -16.17 1.81 9.34
C GLU A 162 -14.72 2.18 9.06
N ARG A 163 -13.80 1.30 9.46
CA ARG A 163 -12.38 1.45 9.12
C ARG A 163 -12.17 1.06 7.65
N PRO A 164 -11.46 1.89 6.87
CA PRO A 164 -11.14 1.53 5.50
C PRO A 164 -10.08 0.41 5.46
N ARG A 165 -9.94 -0.26 4.31
CA ARG A 165 -8.93 -1.32 4.12
C ARG A 165 -7.52 -0.80 4.38
N THR A 166 -7.26 0.42 3.97
CA THR A 166 -5.96 1.10 4.10
C THR A 166 -6.05 2.21 5.14
N ASP A 167 -6.38 1.85 6.38
CA ASP A 167 -6.49 2.79 7.50
C ASP A 167 -5.13 3.28 8.03
N GLY A 168 -5.16 4.10 9.09
CA GLY A 168 -3.93 4.61 9.73
C GLY A 168 -3.01 3.49 10.22
N TRP A 169 -3.55 2.38 10.74
CA TRP A 169 -2.76 1.27 11.27
C TRP A 169 -2.18 0.38 10.17
N HIS A 170 -2.91 0.19 9.07
CA HIS A 170 -2.35 -0.36 7.84
C HIS A 170 -1.13 0.44 7.39
N ALA A 171 -1.22 1.77 7.40
CA ALA A 171 -0.11 2.62 7.01
C ALA A 171 1.09 2.56 7.98
N VAL A 172 0.85 2.42 9.28
CA VAL A 172 1.93 2.16 10.26
C VAL A 172 2.70 0.89 9.91
N GLU A 173 2.00 -0.20 9.62
CA GLU A 173 2.65 -1.47 9.26
C GLU A 173 3.42 -1.36 7.94
N VAL A 174 2.87 -0.66 6.94
CA VAL A 174 3.57 -0.34 5.69
C VAL A 174 4.85 0.45 5.96
N MET A 175 4.80 1.48 6.80
CA MET A 175 5.96 2.29 7.15
C MET A 175 7.02 1.47 7.90
N ARG A 176 6.62 0.60 8.83
CA ARG A 176 7.55 -0.30 9.54
C ARG A 176 8.31 -1.21 8.57
N ARG A 177 7.62 -1.80 7.61
CA ARG A 177 8.22 -2.65 6.57
C ARG A 177 9.09 -1.85 5.60
N LEU A 178 8.62 -0.69 5.15
CA LEU A 178 9.36 0.20 4.26
C LEU A 178 10.66 0.67 4.88
N SER A 179 10.65 1.10 6.16
CA SER A 179 11.86 1.54 6.86
C SER A 179 12.89 0.43 7.07
N LYS A 180 12.49 -0.85 7.08
CA LYS A 180 13.43 -1.99 7.09
C LYS A 180 14.05 -2.23 5.72
N ILE A 181 13.25 -2.13 4.65
CA ILE A 181 13.70 -2.35 3.25
C ILE A 181 14.57 -1.20 2.76
N SER A 182 14.17 0.05 3.03
CA SER A 182 14.83 1.28 2.59
C SER A 182 14.79 2.31 3.73
N PRO A 183 15.75 2.26 4.66
CA PRO A 183 15.80 3.18 5.81
C PRO A 183 15.91 4.66 5.42
N ASP A 184 16.66 4.97 4.36
CA ASP A 184 16.70 6.32 3.79
C ASP A 184 15.55 6.49 2.80
N TYR A 185 14.89 7.65 2.86
CA TYR A 185 13.83 8.04 1.95
C TYR A 185 14.33 8.92 0.80
N LYS A 186 15.47 9.60 0.99
CA LYS A 186 16.02 10.52 0.00
C LYS A 186 16.61 9.75 -1.17
N LYS A 187 16.58 10.39 -2.33
CA LYS A 187 17.39 9.95 -3.47
C LYS A 187 18.85 10.32 -3.16
N GLY A 188 19.72 9.32 -3.14
CA GLY A 188 21.18 9.50 -3.01
C GLY A 188 21.79 10.10 -4.27
#